data_AF-A0A455WDR2-F1
#
_entry.id   AF-A0A455WDR2-F1
#
_cell.length_a   1.000
_cell.length_b   1.000
_cell.length_c   1.000
_cell.angle_alpha   90.00
_cell.angle_beta   90.00
_cell.angle_gamma   90.00
#
_symmetry.space_group_name_H-M   'P 1'
#
loop_
_entity.id
_entity.type
_entity.pdbx_description
1 polymer ?
#
loop_
_entity_poly.entity_id
_entity_poly.type
_entity_poly.pdbx_seq_one_letter_code
_entity_poly.pdbx_strand_id
1 'polypeptide(L)'
;MSNQEKALEAIKRSAGTETGEYGIDGFVSHHLEELPESYWQKHLGISAPSSEQVIGLLVLREKWDDEEVYDFTLPDEVTDYVVSVSFDDDGNVEEIVMES
;
A
#
# COMPACT_ATOMS: atom_id res chain seq x y z
N MET A 1 -0.59 -0.36 -19.16
CA MET A 1 -0.79 -0.21 -17.71
C MET A 1 -0.91 1.27 -17.42
N SER A 2 -1.94 1.66 -16.69
CA SER A 2 -2.06 2.97 -16.04
C SER A 2 -0.93 3.14 -15.03
N ASN A 3 -0.52 4.37 -14.72
CA ASN A 3 0.46 4.65 -13.66
C ASN A 3 -0.04 4.14 -12.29
N GLN A 4 -1.36 4.12 -12.05
CA GLN A 4 -1.94 3.44 -10.89
C GLN A 4 -1.63 1.93 -10.85
N GLU A 5 -1.72 1.23 -11.98
CA GLU A 5 -1.40 -0.21 -12.04
C GLU A 5 0.10 -0.44 -11.83
N LYS A 6 0.94 0.44 -12.39
CA LYS A 6 2.39 0.40 -12.17
C LYS A 6 2.74 0.63 -10.70
N ALA A 7 2.08 1.58 -10.04
CA ALA A 7 2.31 1.90 -8.63
C ALA A 7 1.97 0.69 -7.75
N LEU A 8 0.81 0.06 -7.98
CA LEU A 8 0.44 -1.14 -7.25
C LEU A 8 1.40 -2.32 -7.52
N GLU A 9 1.88 -2.48 -8.76
CA GLU A 9 2.92 -3.47 -9.07
C GLU A 9 4.25 -3.15 -8.37
N ALA A 10 4.61 -1.88 -8.27
CA ALA A 10 5.84 -1.45 -7.60
C ALA A 10 5.78 -1.75 -6.10
N ILE A 11 4.67 -1.42 -5.44
CA ILE A 11 4.39 -1.79 -4.04
C ILE A 11 4.53 -3.31 -3.84
N LYS A 12 3.95 -4.10 -4.74
CA LYS A 12 4.06 -5.57 -4.68
C LYS A 12 5.49 -6.07 -4.83
N ARG A 13 6.28 -5.41 -5.68
CA ARG A 13 7.69 -5.78 -5.92
C ARG A 13 8.63 -5.30 -4.82
N SER A 14 8.29 -4.20 -4.13
CA SER A 14 9.08 -3.68 -3.02
C SER A 14 8.90 -4.48 -1.73
N ALA A 15 7.78 -5.19 -1.58
CA ALA A 15 7.52 -6.03 -0.42
C ALA A 15 8.64 -7.08 -0.20
N GLY A 16 9.19 -7.11 1.01
CA GLY A 16 10.32 -7.98 1.37
C GLY A 16 11.69 -7.51 0.85
N THR A 17 11.81 -6.26 0.41
CA THR A 17 13.08 -5.64 -0.02
C THR A 17 13.43 -4.44 0.86
N GLU A 18 14.67 -3.94 0.78
CA GLU A 18 15.10 -2.75 1.54
C GLU A 18 14.24 -1.51 1.25
N THR A 19 13.75 -1.35 0.01
CA THR A 19 12.82 -0.28 -0.37
C THR A 19 11.45 -0.44 0.30
N GLY A 20 11.00 -1.67 0.50
CA GLY A 20 9.70 -1.95 1.13
C GLY A 20 9.70 -1.80 2.64
N GLU A 21 10.86 -1.92 3.29
CA GLU A 21 10.99 -1.97 4.76
C GLU A 21 10.32 -0.76 5.44
N TYR A 22 10.57 0.46 4.93
CA TYR A 22 10.03 1.71 5.47
C TYR A 22 8.72 2.15 4.79
N GLY A 23 8.28 1.43 3.76
CA GLY A 23 7.04 1.69 3.04
C GLY A 23 6.02 0.59 3.32
N ILE A 24 5.88 -0.32 2.36
CA ILE A 24 4.82 -1.34 2.39
C ILE A 24 4.97 -2.36 3.52
N ASP A 25 6.18 -2.80 3.85
CA ASP A 25 6.40 -3.82 4.87
C ASP A 25 6.11 -3.27 6.27
N GLY A 26 6.52 -2.01 6.52
CA GLY A 26 6.15 -1.25 7.72
C GLY A 26 4.65 -1.05 7.83
N PHE A 27 4.00 -0.60 6.74
CA PHE A 27 2.55 -0.45 6.68
C PHE A 27 1.82 -1.75 7.00
N VAL A 28 2.18 -2.85 6.34
CA VAL A 28 1.55 -4.16 6.56
C VAL A 28 1.76 -4.65 7.99
N SER A 29 3.00 -4.61 8.49
CA SER A 29 3.32 -5.09 9.84
C SER A 29 2.56 -4.32 10.90
N HIS A 30 2.52 -2.99 10.78
CA HIS A 30 1.77 -2.12 11.68
C HIS A 30 0.28 -2.49 11.71
N HIS A 31 -0.36 -2.63 10.54
CA HIS A 31 -1.79 -2.92 10.49
C HIS A 31 -2.13 -4.36 10.90
N LEU A 32 -1.25 -5.34 10.66
CA LEU A 32 -1.44 -6.71 11.15
C LEU A 32 -1.48 -6.76 12.69
N GLU A 33 -0.75 -5.87 13.37
CA GLU A 33 -0.76 -5.77 14.83
C GLU A 33 -1.89 -4.88 15.38
N GLU A 34 -2.23 -3.78 14.67
CA GLU A 34 -3.21 -2.79 15.15
C GLU A 34 -4.67 -3.13 14.79
N LEU A 35 -4.91 -3.77 13.62
CA LEU A 35 -6.27 -4.02 13.15
C LEU A 35 -6.88 -5.29 13.76
N PRO A 36 -8.18 -5.26 14.11
CA PRO A 36 -8.85 -6.40 14.71
C PRO A 36 -9.00 -7.56 13.71
N GLU A 37 -8.96 -8.80 14.21
CA GLU A 37 -9.18 -10.01 13.39
C GLU A 37 -10.51 -9.99 12.60
N SER A 38 -11.52 -9.30 13.12
CA SER A 38 -12.82 -9.14 12.47
C SER A 38 -12.74 -8.35 11.15
N TYR A 39 -11.79 -7.42 11.05
CA TYR A 39 -11.53 -6.67 9.82
C TYR A 39 -10.99 -7.62 8.74
N TRP A 40 -9.97 -8.40 9.07
CA TRP A 40 -9.39 -9.38 8.14
C TRP A 40 -10.40 -10.45 7.73
N GLN A 41 -11.22 -10.93 8.66
CA GLN A 41 -12.29 -11.88 8.36
C GLN A 41 -13.33 -11.31 7.39
N LYS A 42 -13.70 -10.04 7.53
CA LYS A 42 -14.65 -9.37 6.63
C LYS A 42 -14.13 -9.28 5.20
N HIS A 43 -12.83 -8.98 5.01
CA HIS A 43 -12.25 -8.72 3.68
C HIS A 43 -11.61 -9.94 3.02
N LEU A 44 -10.99 -10.82 3.80
CA LEU A 44 -10.20 -11.96 3.31
C LEU A 44 -10.75 -13.32 3.76
N GLY A 45 -11.74 -13.35 4.67
CA GLY A 45 -12.29 -14.60 5.22
C GLY A 45 -11.33 -15.34 6.16
N ILE A 46 -10.26 -14.69 6.60
CA ILE A 46 -9.23 -15.24 7.50
C ILE A 46 -8.89 -14.22 8.58
N SER A 47 -8.44 -14.67 9.75
CA SER A 47 -8.16 -13.78 10.89
C SER A 47 -6.71 -13.28 10.93
N ALA A 48 -5.78 -14.00 10.29
CA ALA A 48 -4.37 -13.66 10.23
C ALA A 48 -3.89 -13.76 8.76
N PRO A 49 -4.02 -12.68 7.97
CA PRO A 49 -3.58 -12.67 6.59
C PRO A 49 -2.06 -12.57 6.46
N SER A 50 -1.52 -13.05 5.33
CA SER A 50 -0.11 -12.82 4.97
C SER A 50 0.09 -11.41 4.40
N SER A 51 1.33 -10.94 4.36
CA SER A 51 1.66 -9.63 3.80
C SER A 51 1.16 -9.46 2.37
N GLU A 52 1.32 -10.48 1.53
CA GLU A 52 0.82 -10.48 0.15
C GLU A 52 -0.70 -10.31 0.06
N GLN A 53 -1.45 -10.88 1.01
CA GLN A 53 -2.91 -10.75 1.05
C GLN A 53 -3.33 -9.35 1.49
N VAL A 54 -2.62 -8.74 2.45
CA VAL A 54 -2.85 -7.35 2.86
C VAL A 54 -2.53 -6.38 1.71
N ILE A 55 -1.40 -6.56 1.04
CA ILE A 55 -1.03 -5.76 -0.16
C ILE A 55 -2.09 -5.91 -1.26
N GLY A 56 -2.65 -7.13 -1.41
CA GLY A 56 -3.73 -7.40 -2.35
C GLY A 56 -5.05 -6.69 -2.05
N LEU A 57 -5.25 -6.19 -0.83
CA LEU A 57 -6.44 -5.41 -0.44
C LEU A 57 -6.30 -3.91 -0.73
N LEU A 58 -5.10 -3.42 -1.02
CA LEU A 58 -4.85 -1.99 -1.18
C LEU A 58 -5.74 -1.40 -2.27
N VAL A 59 -6.36 -0.28 -1.94
CA VAL A 59 -7.18 0.52 -2.85
C VAL A 59 -6.56 1.91 -3.00
N LEU A 60 -6.73 2.51 -4.18
CA LEU A 60 -6.31 3.89 -4.40
C LEU A 60 -7.20 4.81 -3.55
N ARG A 61 -6.59 5.59 -2.66
CA ARG A 61 -7.26 6.62 -1.84
C ARG A 61 -7.33 7.91 -2.63
N GLU A 62 -6.18 8.39 -3.09
CA GLU A 62 -6.02 9.68 -3.75
C GLU A 62 -4.95 9.57 -4.83
N LYS A 63 -5.13 10.37 -5.89
CA LYS A 63 -4.11 10.60 -6.92
C LYS A 63 -3.86 12.10 -6.93
N TRP A 64 -2.61 12.49 -6.77
CA TRP A 64 -2.21 13.88 -6.77
C TRP A 64 -2.04 14.32 -8.22
N ASP A 65 -2.87 15.25 -8.67
CA ASP A 65 -2.93 15.60 -10.09
C ASP A 65 -1.69 16.35 -10.60
N ASP A 66 -0.95 17.05 -9.73
CA ASP A 66 0.23 17.85 -10.09
C ASP A 66 1.58 17.12 -9.95
N GLU A 67 1.68 16.05 -9.17
CA GLU A 67 2.97 15.43 -8.77
C GLU A 67 3.12 13.96 -9.19
N GLU A 68 2.18 13.42 -9.97
CA GLU A 68 2.13 11.99 -10.33
C GLU A 68 2.25 11.04 -9.12
N VAL A 69 1.78 11.46 -7.94
CA VAL A 69 1.79 10.64 -6.72
C VAL A 69 0.48 9.86 -6.58
N TYR A 70 0.59 8.60 -6.17
CA TYR A 70 -0.53 7.68 -5.97
C TYR A 70 -0.53 7.12 -4.56
N ASP A 71 -1.60 7.41 -3.81
CA ASP A 71 -1.73 6.99 -2.43
C ASP A 71 -2.64 5.77 -2.33
N PHE A 72 -2.10 4.71 -1.74
CA PHE A 72 -2.83 3.47 -1.51
C PHE A 72 -3.11 3.27 -0.03
N THR A 73 -4.29 2.78 0.30
CA THR A 73 -4.67 2.49 1.68
C THR A 73 -5.55 1.25 1.77
N LEU A 74 -5.93 0.89 2.99
CA LEU A 74 -6.86 -0.19 3.27
C LEU A 74 -8.31 0.26 3.06
N PRO A 75 -9.21 -0.64 2.61
CA PRO A 75 -10.62 -0.32 2.42
C PRO A 75 -11.32 0.08 3.73
N ASP A 76 -12.52 0.67 3.59
CA ASP A 76 -13.37 1.17 4.69
C ASP A 76 -12.75 2.29 5.54
N GLU A 77 -11.70 2.97 5.05
CA GLU A 77 -11.06 4.10 5.75
C GLU A 77 -10.70 3.75 7.21
N VAL A 78 -10.26 2.50 7.42
CA VAL A 78 -9.93 1.95 8.74
C VAL A 78 -8.70 2.60 9.36
N THR A 79 -7.95 3.35 8.54
CA THR A 79 -6.67 3.94 8.87
C THR A 79 -6.46 5.22 8.07
N ASP A 80 -5.74 6.18 8.66
CA ASP A 80 -5.29 7.38 7.96
C ASP A 80 -3.95 7.16 7.26
N TYR A 81 -3.25 6.06 7.56
CA TYR A 81 -1.99 5.73 6.90
C TYR A 81 -2.21 5.41 5.42
N VAL A 82 -1.26 5.85 4.60
CA VAL A 82 -1.21 5.56 3.16
C VAL A 82 0.18 5.07 2.77
N VAL A 83 0.25 4.33 1.67
CA VAL A 83 1.49 4.01 0.97
C VAL A 83 1.51 4.84 -0.31
N SER A 84 2.36 5.84 -0.32
CA SER A 84 2.50 6.81 -1.41
C SER A 84 3.56 6.32 -2.38
N VAL A 85 3.25 6.38 -3.67
CA VAL A 85 4.17 6.04 -4.76
C VAL A 85 4.33 7.24 -5.66
N SER A 86 5.54 7.78 -5.71
CA SER A 86 5.91 8.87 -6.61
C SER A 86 6.58 8.35 -7.87
N PHE A 87 6.40 9.10 -8.96
CA PHE A 87 7.06 8.83 -10.23
C PHE A 87 7.98 9.99 -10.61
N ASP A 88 9.12 9.67 -11.21
CA ASP A 88 10.02 10.67 -11.80
C ASP A 88 9.50 11.19 -13.15
N ASP A 89 10.14 12.23 -13.70
CA ASP A 89 9.82 12.81 -15.01
C ASP A 89 9.89 11.81 -16.18
N ASP A 90 10.57 10.67 -16.02
CA ASP A 90 10.68 9.60 -17.01
C ASP A 90 9.58 8.52 -16.83
N GLY A 91 8.76 8.66 -15.78
CA GLY A 91 7.67 7.76 -15.44
C GLY A 91 8.12 6.46 -14.77
N ASN A 92 9.31 6.46 -14.15
CA ASN A 92 9.78 5.39 -13.27
C ASN A 92 9.41 5.69 -11.82
N VAL A 93 9.31 4.64 -11.00
CA VAL A 93 9.01 4.80 -9.58
C VAL A 93 10.24 5.39 -8.89
N GLU A 94 10.05 6.57 -8.30
CA GLU A 94 11.10 7.28 -7.58
C GLU A 94 11.15 6.82 -6.12
N GLU A 95 10.00 6.82 -5.44
CA GLU A 95 9.91 6.50 -4.02
C GLU A 95 8.62 5.73 -3.68
N ILE A 96 8.72 4.86 -2.66
CA ILE A 96 7.59 4.16 -2.04
C ILE A 96 7.72 4.33 -0.53
N VAL A 97 6.86 5.16 0.05
CA VAL A 97 6.92 5.50 1.48
C VAL A 97 5.57 5.37 2.15
N MET A 98 5.59 5.08 3.44
CA MET A 98 4.40 5.11 4.29
C MET A 98 4.23 6.53 4.85
N GLU A 99 3.04 7.10 4.69
CA GLU A 99 2.68 8.43 5.19
C GLU A 99 1.43 8.36 6.09
N SER A 100 1.20 9.38 6.92
CA SER A 100 0.11 9.46 7.92
C SER A 100 -0.55 10.83 7.96
#